data_AF-A0A2M7ATB8-F1
#
_entry.id   AF-A0A2M7ATB8-F1
#
_cell.length_a   1.000
_cell.length_b   1.000
_cell.length_c   1.000
_cell.angle_alpha   90.00
_cell.angle_beta   90.00
_cell.angle_gamma   90.00
#
_symmetry.space_group_name_H-M   'P 1'
#
loop_
_entity.id
_entity.type
_entity.pdbx_description
1 polymer ?
#
loop_
_entity_poly.entity_id
_entity_poly.type
_entity_poly.pdbx_seq_one_letter_code
_entity_poly.pdbx_strand_id
1 'polypeptide(L)'
;MSPLLKITLFFFCCLVPTVVANTSAATYSPQIIAFFSIILVAYSIRFKVTPVSLVTLIVQLIVFTTGGLLSPLLFLEYFLLFSLSFQESPQTILLYSLILALFLSQTLISSHSLIYLLSLVFISPLAYLITQKFTQEQNHKLETLLWLSLELKQKLLARGDTKLAKHTDDLIQELKDND
;
A
#
# COMPACT_ATOMS: atom_id res chain seq x y z
N MET A 1 0.60 -11.38 8.65
CA MET A 1 0.77 -10.51 9.84
C MET A 1 -0.60 -10.07 10.32
N SER A 2 -0.85 -10.03 11.63
CA SER A 2 -2.13 -9.51 12.14
C SER A 2 -2.29 -8.02 11.77
N PRO A 3 -3.51 -7.55 11.49
CA PRO A 3 -3.75 -6.15 11.12
C PRO A 3 -3.26 -5.18 12.19
N LEU A 4 -3.41 -5.55 13.46
CA LEU A 4 -2.90 -4.78 14.60
C LEU A 4 -1.39 -4.58 14.55
N LEU A 5 -0.63 -5.61 14.18
CA LEU A 5 0.83 -5.52 14.09
C LEU A 5 1.29 -4.61 12.94
N LYS A 6 0.57 -4.59 11.82
CA LYS A 6 0.84 -3.65 10.73
C LYS A 6 0.58 -2.20 11.17
N ILE A 7 -0.47 -1.98 11.95
CA ILE A 7 -0.84 -0.65 12.47
C ILE A 7 0.19 -0.14 13.47
N THR A 8 0.60 -0.97 14.43
CA THR A 8 1.64 -0.58 15.40
C THR A 8 2.97 -0.30 14.71
N LEU A 9 3.32 -1.08 13.68
CA LEU A 9 4.52 -0.84 12.88
C LEU A 9 4.44 0.49 12.11
N PHE A 10 3.31 0.80 11.48
CA PHE A 10 3.10 2.08 10.80
C PHE A 10 3.18 3.26 11.77
N PHE A 11 2.59 3.13 12.95
CA PHE A 11 2.69 4.14 14.01
C PHE A 11 4.15 4.40 14.41
N PHE A 12 4.95 3.33 14.58
CA PHE A 12 6.37 3.46 14.88
C PHE A 12 7.15 4.12 13.73
N CYS A 13 6.80 3.81 12.49
CA CYS A 13 7.39 4.44 11.31
C CYS A 13 7.08 5.94 11.21
N CYS A 14 6.00 6.43 11.82
CA CYS A 14 5.71 7.88 11.93
C CYS A 14 6.36 8.51 13.17
N LEU A 15 6.42 7.76 14.28
CA LEU A 15 6.97 8.25 15.54
C LEU A 15 8.48 8.51 15.44
N VAL A 16 9.26 7.55 14.91
CA VAL A 16 10.72 7.67 14.84
C VAL A 16 11.15 8.93 14.08
N PRO A 17 10.64 9.20 12.86
CA PRO A 17 11.01 10.41 12.11
C PRO A 17 10.60 11.70 12.81
N THR A 18 9.45 11.72 13.49
CA THR A 18 9.00 12.88 14.26
C THR A 18 9.98 13.20 15.39
N VAL A 19 10.47 12.19 16.11
CA VAL A 19 11.47 12.37 17.17
C VAL A 19 12.81 12.84 16.58
N VAL A 20 13.24 12.24 15.47
CA VAL A 20 14.50 12.63 14.81
C VAL A 20 14.46 14.08 14.34
N ALA A 21 13.35 14.53 13.75
CA ALA A 21 13.20 15.90 13.24
C ALA A 21 13.21 16.96 14.36
N ASN A 22 12.73 16.63 15.56
CA ASN A 22 12.66 17.56 16.69
C ASN A 22 13.91 17.55 17.59
N THR A 23 14.90 16.70 17.31
CA THR A 23 16.13 16.56 18.11
C THR A 23 17.36 16.99 17.32
N SER A 24 18.51 17.15 18.00
CA SER A 24 19.79 17.44 17.35
C SER A 24 20.23 16.39 16.32
N ALA A 25 19.56 15.23 16.28
CA ALA A 25 19.72 14.23 15.23
C ALA A 25 19.31 14.74 13.85
N ALA A 26 18.50 15.81 13.77
CA ALA A 26 18.08 16.43 12.52
C ALA A 26 19.27 16.90 11.64
N THR A 27 20.40 17.27 12.24
CA THR A 27 21.63 17.65 11.51
C THR A 27 22.20 16.47 10.70
N TYR A 28 21.94 15.24 11.15
CA TYR A 28 22.39 14.01 10.48
C TYR A 28 21.28 13.35 9.64
N SER A 29 20.18 14.06 9.36
CA SER A 29 19.05 13.51 8.62
C SER A 29 19.44 12.92 7.26
N PRO A 30 20.27 13.58 6.41
CA PRO A 30 20.66 13.02 5.13
C PRO A 30 21.41 11.68 5.28
N GLN A 31 22.27 11.56 6.29
CA GLN A 31 23.05 10.35 6.56
C GLN A 31 22.14 9.20 7.04
N ILE A 32 21.16 9.50 7.90
CA ILE A 32 20.17 8.53 8.37
C ILE A 32 19.31 8.03 7.19
N ILE A 33 18.84 8.94 6.34
CA ILE A 33 18.05 8.61 5.14
C ILE A 33 18.87 7.74 4.17
N ALA A 34 20.14 8.09 3.93
CA ALA A 34 21.02 7.31 3.08
C ALA A 34 21.24 5.89 3.63
N PHE A 35 21.47 5.76 4.94
CA PHE A 35 21.63 4.46 5.60
C PHE A 35 20.41 3.55 5.42
N PHE A 36 19.20 4.06 5.69
CA PHE A 36 17.97 3.28 5.49
C PHE A 36 17.72 2.97 4.00
N SER A 37 18.08 3.87 3.09
CA SER A 37 17.98 3.64 1.65
C SER A 37 18.90 2.52 1.17
N ILE A 38 20.13 2.44 1.69
CA ILE A 38 21.05 1.33 1.40
C ILE A 38 20.45 0.00 1.89
N ILE A 39 19.90 -0.02 3.11
CA ILE A 39 19.24 -1.21 3.66
C ILE A 39 18.06 -1.63 2.78
N LEU A 40 17.23 -0.68 2.36
CA LEU A 40 16.08 -0.93 1.48
C LEU A 40 16.55 -1.59 0.17
N VAL A 41 17.54 -1.00 -0.50
CA VAL A 41 18.06 -1.51 -1.77
C VAL A 41 18.67 -2.91 -1.59
N ALA A 42 19.49 -3.10 -0.56
CA ALA A 42 20.10 -4.40 -0.26
C ALA A 42 19.04 -5.48 0.02
N TYR A 43 18.00 -5.14 0.78
CA TYR A 43 16.89 -6.05 1.06
C TYR A 43 16.10 -6.38 -0.21
N SER A 44 15.74 -5.39 -1.01
CA SER A 44 14.99 -5.58 -2.26
C SER A 44 15.77 -6.45 -3.27
N ILE A 45 17.09 -6.28 -3.37
CA ILE A 45 17.93 -7.15 -4.23
C ILE A 45 17.95 -8.58 -3.69
N ARG A 46 18.11 -8.76 -2.38
CA ARG A 46 18.28 -10.08 -1.75
C ARG A 46 16.99 -10.92 -1.72
N PHE A 47 15.86 -10.28 -1.48
CA PHE A 47 14.57 -10.95 -1.26
C PHE A 47 13.57 -10.73 -2.40
N LYS A 48 13.89 -9.89 -3.39
CA LYS A 48 13.00 -9.51 -4.51
C LYS A 48 11.63 -8.96 -4.06
N VAL A 49 11.54 -8.50 -2.82
CA VAL A 49 10.33 -7.91 -2.22
C VAL A 49 10.74 -6.57 -1.62
N THR A 50 9.94 -5.53 -1.87
CA THR A 50 10.15 -4.21 -1.31
C THR A 50 9.40 -4.09 0.03
N PRO A 51 10.11 -3.96 1.16
CA PRO A 51 9.47 -3.89 2.47
C PRO A 51 8.80 -2.53 2.65
N VAL A 52 7.47 -2.53 2.63
CA VAL A 52 6.62 -1.33 2.71
C VAL A 52 6.97 -0.46 3.93
N SER A 53 7.24 -1.07 5.08
CA SER A 53 7.57 -0.35 6.31
C SER A 53 8.86 0.46 6.24
N LEU A 54 9.89 -0.02 5.52
CA LEU A 54 11.11 0.75 5.30
C LEU A 54 10.88 1.92 4.35
N VAL A 55 10.06 1.70 3.30
CA VAL A 55 9.66 2.78 2.38
C VAL A 55 8.93 3.87 3.14
N THR A 56 7.91 3.52 3.94
CA THR A 56 7.19 4.45 4.81
C THR A 56 8.13 5.20 5.75
N LEU A 57 9.05 4.51 6.42
CA LEU A 57 10.00 5.15 7.33
C LEU A 57 10.91 6.17 6.61
N ILE A 58 11.39 5.85 5.40
CA ILE A 58 12.24 6.74 4.61
C ILE A 58 11.45 7.96 4.14
N VAL A 59 10.23 7.76 3.61
CA VAL A 59 9.35 8.86 3.17
C VAL A 59 9.08 9.83 4.31
N GLN A 60 8.76 9.30 5.50
CA GLN A 60 8.46 10.12 6.66
C GLN A 60 9.71 10.85 7.15
N LEU A 61 10.88 10.21 7.16
CA LEU A 61 12.15 10.91 7.45
C LEU A 61 12.35 12.10 6.52
N ILE A 62 12.13 11.92 5.22
CA ILE A 62 12.29 13.00 4.26
C ILE A 62 11.30 14.13 4.56
N VAL A 63 10.01 13.83 4.73
CA VAL A 63 8.96 14.84 4.89
C VAL A 63 9.11 15.59 6.20
N PHE A 64 9.32 14.90 7.33
CA PHE A 64 9.48 15.55 8.63
C PHE A 64 10.74 16.41 8.74
N THR A 65 11.85 15.97 8.14
CA THR A 65 13.12 16.73 8.20
C THR A 65 13.15 17.92 7.23
N THR A 66 12.28 17.95 6.22
CA THR A 66 12.16 19.05 5.25
C THR A 66 11.03 20.03 5.57
N GLY A 67 10.45 19.98 6.77
CA GLY A 67 9.46 20.96 7.24
C GLY A 67 8.01 20.46 7.29
N GLY A 68 7.78 19.14 7.22
CA GLY A 68 6.47 18.52 7.44
C GLY A 68 5.41 19.00 6.45
N LEU A 69 4.37 19.66 6.95
CA LEU A 69 3.27 20.21 6.12
C LEU A 69 3.69 21.29 5.12
N LEU A 70 4.79 22.00 5.37
CA LEU A 70 5.32 23.00 4.44
C LEU A 70 6.43 22.43 3.54
N SER A 71 6.71 21.13 3.67
CA SER A 71 7.71 20.48 2.84
C SER A 71 7.29 20.53 1.37
N PRO A 72 8.19 20.92 0.44
CA PRO A 72 7.95 20.78 -0.99
C PRO A 72 7.79 19.31 -1.41
N LEU A 73 8.17 18.37 -0.54
CA LEU A 73 8.08 16.92 -0.74
C LEU A 73 6.86 16.30 -0.07
N LEU A 74 5.90 17.10 0.42
CA LEU A 74 4.64 16.57 1.00
C LEU A 74 3.88 15.66 0.02
N PHE A 75 4.06 15.85 -1.29
CA PHE A 75 3.45 15.01 -2.31
C PHE A 75 3.80 13.52 -2.18
N LEU A 76 4.96 13.21 -1.60
CA LEU A 76 5.41 11.85 -1.33
C LEU A 76 4.48 11.12 -0.36
N GLU A 77 3.88 11.83 0.60
CA GLU A 77 2.89 11.29 1.53
C GLU A 77 1.57 10.93 0.83
N TYR A 78 1.12 11.79 -0.09
CA TYR A 78 -0.07 11.51 -0.90
C TYR A 78 0.14 10.27 -1.76
N PHE A 79 1.31 10.12 -2.40
CA PHE A 79 1.65 8.91 -3.17
C PHE A 79 1.78 7.67 -2.28
N LEU A 80 2.34 7.81 -1.08
CA LEU A 80 2.47 6.71 -0.15
C LEU A 80 1.09 6.18 0.27
N LEU A 81 0.19 7.05 0.73
CA LEU A 81 -1.17 6.64 1.10
C LEU A 81 -1.95 6.07 -0.08
N PHE A 82 -1.79 6.64 -1.27
CA PHE A 82 -2.38 6.13 -2.49
C PHE A 82 -1.84 4.74 -2.87
N SER A 83 -0.53 4.50 -2.72
CA SER A 83 0.04 3.17 -2.96
C SER A 83 -0.43 2.15 -1.93
N LEU A 84 -0.59 2.57 -0.67
CA LEU A 84 -1.04 1.70 0.43
C LEU A 84 -2.53 1.34 0.30
N SER A 85 -3.37 2.21 -0.29
CA SER A 85 -4.80 1.93 -0.48
C SER A 85 -5.07 0.81 -1.49
N PHE A 86 -4.11 0.45 -2.33
CA PHE A 86 -4.21 -0.71 -3.22
C PHE A 86 -3.87 -2.03 -2.51
N GLN A 87 -3.15 -1.97 -1.39
CA GLN A 87 -2.60 -3.16 -0.72
C GLN A 87 -3.33 -3.51 0.58
N GLU A 88 -3.89 -2.51 1.26
CA GLU A 88 -4.48 -2.67 2.59
C GLU A 88 -6.00 -2.49 2.58
N SER A 89 -6.66 -2.99 3.63
CA SER A 89 -8.10 -2.86 3.82
C SER A 89 -8.53 -1.38 4.04
N PRO A 90 -9.76 -0.99 3.68
CA PRO A 90 -10.28 0.38 3.84
C PRO A 90 -10.13 0.92 5.27
N GLN A 91 -10.39 0.07 6.26
CA GLN A 91 -10.30 0.45 7.67
C GLN A 91 -8.86 0.74 8.08
N THR A 92 -7.91 -0.05 7.57
CA THR A 92 -6.48 0.11 7.85
C THR A 92 -5.91 1.37 7.21
N ILE A 93 -6.25 1.66 5.95
CA ILE A 93 -5.74 2.85 5.26
C ILE A 93 -6.32 4.14 5.82
N LEU A 94 -7.59 4.14 6.24
CA LEU A 94 -8.19 5.27 6.96
C LEU A 94 -7.43 5.53 8.26
N LEU A 95 -7.13 4.47 9.03
CA LEU A 95 -6.35 4.60 10.25
C LEU A 95 -4.92 5.11 9.98
N TYR A 96 -4.26 4.66 8.91
CA TYR A 96 -2.95 5.18 8.50
C TYR A 96 -3.00 6.67 8.20
N SER A 97 -3.99 7.11 7.41
CA SER A 97 -4.17 8.53 7.10
C SER A 97 -4.42 9.37 8.34
N LEU A 98 -5.16 8.84 9.33
CA LEU A 98 -5.44 9.52 10.59
C LEU A 98 -4.20 9.61 11.49
N ILE A 99 -3.45 8.51 11.62
CA ILE A 99 -2.17 8.49 12.35
C ILE A 99 -1.21 9.51 11.74
N LEU A 100 -1.08 9.49 10.41
CA LEU A 100 -0.20 10.40 9.70
C LEU A 100 -0.62 11.86 9.88
N ALA A 101 -1.91 12.16 9.75
CA ALA A 101 -2.47 13.48 10.02
C ALA A 101 -2.20 13.92 11.46
N LEU A 102 -2.32 13.02 12.45
CA LEU A 102 -2.01 13.33 13.84
C LEU A 102 -0.54 13.75 14.03
N PHE A 103 0.41 13.03 13.43
CA PHE A 103 1.83 13.40 13.53
C PHE A 103 2.17 14.67 12.73
N LEU A 104 1.65 14.82 11.51
CA LEU A 104 1.83 16.05 10.72
C LEU A 104 1.18 17.26 11.39
N SER A 105 0.14 17.07 12.21
CA SER A 105 -0.54 18.18 12.90
C SER A 105 0.39 18.99 13.79
N GLN A 106 1.48 18.38 14.30
CA GLN A 106 2.50 19.06 15.10
C GLN A 106 3.27 20.12 14.31
N THR A 107 3.26 20.02 12.99
CA THR A 107 3.94 20.95 12.07
C THR A 107 3.01 22.05 11.54
N LEU A 108 1.80 22.19 12.10
CA LEU A 108 0.89 23.28 11.72
C LEU A 108 1.43 24.63 12.19
N ILE A 109 1.58 25.54 11.23
CA ILE A 109 1.95 26.94 11.48
C ILE A 109 0.80 27.89 11.17
N SER A 110 -0.08 27.54 10.22
CA SER A 110 -1.18 28.40 9.76
C SER A 110 -2.48 27.61 9.56
N SER A 111 -3.61 28.30 9.72
CA SER A 111 -4.94 27.76 9.39
C SER A 111 -5.07 27.34 7.92
N HIS A 112 -4.28 27.93 7.01
CA HIS A 112 -4.24 27.49 5.61
C HIS A 112 -3.64 26.09 5.47
N SER A 113 -2.72 25.68 6.34
CA SER A 113 -2.10 24.35 6.31
C SER A 113 -3.08 23.23 6.69
N LEU A 114 -4.23 23.56 7.29
CA LEU A 114 -5.30 22.60 7.55
C LEU A 114 -5.85 21.97 6.27
N ILE A 115 -5.82 22.69 5.14
CA ILE A 115 -6.31 22.15 3.87
C ILE A 115 -5.47 20.95 3.43
N TYR A 116 -4.15 21.01 3.60
CA TYR A 116 -3.25 19.92 3.24
C TYR A 116 -3.46 18.69 4.13
N LEU A 117 -3.71 18.92 5.43
CA LEU A 117 -4.03 17.86 6.39
C LEU A 117 -5.36 17.17 6.04
N LEU A 118 -6.37 17.97 5.70
CA LEU A 118 -7.69 17.47 5.34
C LEU A 118 -7.64 16.69 4.01
N SER A 119 -6.89 17.18 3.02
CA SER A 119 -6.61 16.44 1.79
C SER A 119 -5.96 15.08 2.04
N LEU A 120 -5.09 14.97 3.06
CA LEU A 120 -4.42 13.72 3.44
C LEU A 120 -5.41 12.67 3.97
N VAL A 121 -6.44 13.10 4.68
CA VAL A 121 -7.50 12.20 5.17
C VAL A 121 -8.46 11.81 4.04
N PHE A 122 -8.77 12.75 3.13
CA PHE A 122 -9.69 12.49 2.01
C PHE A 122 -9.09 11.67 0.86
N ILE A 123 -7.76 11.61 0.72
CA ILE A 123 -7.15 10.80 -0.34
C ILE A 123 -7.37 9.29 -0.08
N SER A 124 -7.37 8.87 1.18
CA SER A 124 -7.60 7.49 1.60
C SER A 124 -8.96 6.91 1.13
N PRO A 125 -10.13 7.52 1.44
CA PRO A 125 -11.42 7.03 0.97
C PRO A 125 -11.57 7.13 -0.55
N LEU A 126 -10.99 8.15 -1.18
CA LEU A 126 -11.07 8.31 -2.64
C LEU A 126 -10.25 7.24 -3.36
N ALA A 127 -9.05 6.94 -2.87
CA ALA A 127 -8.21 5.88 -3.40
C ALA A 127 -8.83 4.49 -3.15
N TYR A 128 -9.47 4.28 -2.00
CA TYR A 128 -10.25 3.07 -1.75
C TYR A 128 -11.38 2.85 -2.77
N LEU A 129 -12.17 3.89 -3.10
CA LEU A 129 -13.25 3.77 -4.09
C LEU A 129 -12.71 3.35 -5.46
N ILE A 130 -11.50 3.78 -5.81
CA ILE A 130 -10.81 3.37 -7.03
C ILE A 130 -10.39 1.90 -6.93
N THR A 131 -9.73 1.51 -5.84
CA THR A 131 -9.32 0.11 -5.60
C THR A 131 -10.49 -0.85 -5.69
N GLN A 132 -11.64 -0.53 -5.08
CA GLN A 132 -12.82 -1.39 -5.08
C GLN A 132 -13.31 -1.71 -6.50
N LYS A 133 -13.29 -0.72 -7.41
CA LYS A 133 -13.67 -0.93 -8.80
C LYS A 133 -12.72 -1.89 -9.50
N PHE A 134 -11.42 -1.73 -9.30
CA PHE A 134 -10.41 -2.63 -9.87
C PHE A 134 -10.56 -4.07 -9.37
N THR A 135 -10.75 -4.27 -8.06
CA THR A 135 -10.96 -5.61 -7.49
C THR A 135 -12.26 -6.25 -7.99
N GLN A 136 -13.35 -5.47 -8.10
CA GLN A 136 -14.62 -5.98 -8.62
C GLN A 136 -14.53 -6.39 -10.09
N GLU A 137 -13.86 -5.59 -10.93
CA GLU A 137 -13.63 -5.93 -12.34
C GLU A 137 -12.77 -7.19 -12.49
N GLN A 138 -11.74 -7.35 -11.66
CA GLN A 138 -10.88 -8.53 -11.69
C GLN A 138 -11.64 -9.80 -11.27
N ASN A 139 -12.44 -9.73 -10.22
CA ASN A 139 -13.27 -10.85 -9.77
C ASN A 139 -14.32 -11.23 -10.82
N HIS A 140 -14.96 -10.24 -11.46
CA HIS A 140 -15.91 -10.51 -12.53
C HIS A 140 -15.25 -11.18 -13.76
N LYS A 141 -14.01 -10.78 -14.08
CA LYS A 141 -13.22 -11.43 -15.13
C LYS A 141 -12.86 -12.88 -14.76
N LEU A 142 -12.52 -13.15 -13.50
CA LEU A 142 -12.24 -14.49 -13.01
C LEU A 142 -13.49 -15.38 -13.06
N GLU A 143 -14.64 -14.87 -12.58
CA GLU A 143 -15.92 -15.58 -12.63
C GLU A 143 -16.35 -15.91 -14.06
N THR A 144 -16.19 -14.98 -15.00
CA THR A 144 -16.53 -15.23 -16.41
C THR A 144 -15.61 -16.27 -17.05
N LEU A 145 -14.31 -16.27 -16.73
CA LEU A 145 -13.37 -17.30 -17.19
C LEU A 145 -13.69 -18.68 -16.58
N LEU A 146 -14.02 -18.73 -15.28
CA LEU A 146 -14.47 -19.95 -14.62
C LEU A 146 -15.75 -20.48 -15.26
N TRP A 147 -16.74 -19.62 -15.50
CA TRP A 147 -17.97 -20.01 -16.16
C TRP A 147 -17.73 -20.55 -17.58
N LEU A 148 -16.92 -19.86 -18.39
CA LEU A 148 -16.52 -20.33 -19.72
C LEU A 148 -15.82 -21.68 -19.66
N SER A 149 -14.90 -21.88 -18.72
CA SER A 149 -14.19 -23.16 -18.56
C SER A 149 -15.15 -24.32 -18.20
N LEU A 150 -16.15 -24.06 -17.34
CA LEU A 150 -17.18 -25.02 -16.98
C LEU A 150 -18.10 -25.36 -18.17
N GLU A 151 -18.50 -24.35 -18.96
CA GLU A 151 -19.31 -24.57 -20.16
C GLU A 151 -18.52 -25.36 -21.22
N LEU A 152 -17.24 -25.06 -21.41
CA LEU A 152 -16.35 -25.78 -22.31
C LEU A 152 -16.19 -27.24 -21.89
N LYS A 153 -16.01 -27.50 -20.59
CA LYS A 153 -15.98 -28.86 -20.03
C LYS A 153 -17.28 -29.62 -20.33
N GLN A 154 -18.43 -29.00 -20.09
CA GLN A 154 -19.74 -29.63 -20.37
C GLN A 154 -19.89 -29.99 -21.85
N LYS A 155 -19.51 -29.08 -22.76
CA LYS A 155 -19.56 -29.33 -24.21
C LYS A 155 -18.59 -30.42 -24.67
N LEU A 156 -17.38 -30.48 -24.10
CA LEU A 156 -16.38 -31.50 -24.43
C LEU A 156 -16.78 -32.89 -23.93
N LEU A 157 -17.36 -32.98 -22.73
CA LEU A 157 -17.91 -34.22 -22.20
C LEU A 157 -19.09 -34.73 -23.04
N ALA A 158 -19.97 -33.83 -23.48
CA ALA A 158 -21.07 -34.17 -24.40
C ALA A 158 -20.56 -34.66 -25.78
N ARG A 159 -19.36 -34.24 -26.20
CA ARG A 159 -18.71 -34.66 -27.45
C ARG A 159 -17.89 -35.95 -27.31
N GLY A 160 -17.62 -36.41 -26.09
CA GLY A 160 -16.81 -37.60 -25.80
C GLY A 160 -15.29 -37.37 -25.75
N ASP A 161 -14.83 -36.10 -25.81
CA ASP A 161 -13.41 -35.74 -25.81
C ASP A 161 -12.84 -35.68 -24.37
N THR A 162 -12.62 -36.85 -23.77
CA THR A 162 -12.18 -37.00 -22.36
C THR A 162 -10.79 -36.44 -22.07
N LYS A 163 -9.88 -36.44 -23.06
CA LYS A 163 -8.51 -35.92 -22.91
C LYS A 163 -8.50 -34.40 -22.74
N LEU A 164 -9.38 -33.70 -23.46
CA LEU A 164 -9.49 -32.25 -23.41
C LEU A 164 -10.28 -31.79 -22.17
N ALA A 165 -11.30 -32.55 -21.75
CA ALA A 165 -12.02 -32.31 -20.50
C ALA A 165 -11.11 -32.38 -19.26
N LYS A 166 -10.13 -33.30 -19.26
CA LYS A 166 -9.14 -33.41 -18.18
C LYS A 166 -8.20 -32.19 -18.13
N HIS A 167 -7.82 -31.65 -19.28
CA HIS A 167 -7.02 -30.43 -19.36
C HIS A 167 -7.80 -29.19 -18.88
N THR A 168 -9.12 -29.16 -19.09
CA THR A 168 -9.99 -28.12 -18.53
C THR A 168 -10.10 -28.23 -17.01
N ASP A 169 -10.03 -29.43 -16.44
CA ASP A 169 -9.97 -29.62 -14.98
C ASP A 169 -8.67 -29.08 -14.39
N ASP A 170 -7.54 -29.29 -15.06
CA ASP A 170 -6.25 -28.72 -14.65
C ASP A 170 -6.30 -27.17 -14.68
N LEU A 171 -6.94 -26.57 -15.70
CA LEU A 171 -7.15 -25.12 -15.78
C LEU A 171 -8.08 -24.57 -14.69
N ILE A 172 -9.16 -25.29 -14.35
CA ILE A 172 -10.07 -24.90 -13.26
C ILE A 172 -9.34 -24.96 -11.91
N GLN A 173 -8.49 -25.98 -11.72
CA GLN A 173 -7.66 -26.13 -10.53
C GLN A 173 -6.66 -24.97 -10.43
N GLU A 174 -5.97 -24.64 -11.53
CA GLU A 174 -5.00 -23.54 -11.58
C GLU A 174 -5.65 -22.16 -11.39
N LEU A 175 -6.87 -21.96 -11.89
CA LEU A 175 -7.66 -20.74 -11.64
C LEU A 175 -8.12 -20.62 -10.19
N LYS A 176 -8.37 -21.73 -9.49
CA LYS A 176 -8.71 -21.74 -8.06
C LYS A 176 -7.50 -21.55 -7.14
N ASP A 177 -6.34 -22.02 -7.56
CA ASP A 177 -5.09 -21.87 -6.78
C ASP A 177 -4.49 -20.46 -6.90
N ASN A 178 -4.96 -19.64 -7.86
CA ASN A 178 -4.54 -18.24 -8.08
C ASN A 178 -5.46 -17.19 -7.43
N ASP A 179 -6.48 -17.62 -6.68
CA ASP A 179 -7.41 -16.79 -5.88
C ASP A 179 -6.94 -16.73 -4.41
#